data_AF-A0A842UMF5-F1
#
_entry.id   AF-A0A842UMF5-F1
#
_cell.length_a   1.000
_cell.length_b   1.000
_cell.length_c   1.000
_cell.angle_alpha   90.00
_cell.angle_beta   90.00
_cell.angle_gamma   90.00
#
_symmetry.space_group_name_H-M   'P 1'
#
loop_
_entity.id
_entity.type
_entity.pdbx_description
1 polymer ?
#
loop_
_entity_poly.entity_id
_entity_poly.type
_entity_poly.pdbx_seq_one_letter_code
_entity_poly.pdbx_strand_id
1 'polypeptide(L)'
;MVTCDVCKNEIKHDGFGTGYGIGKDNTKMCYTCCAEEDKRFMEENNKITLYHSTNDNEEVINWPGTLRFRSVSFQGEHNWGLPRYDVYFIDHTGQKWYGRRIGDNTDLVHCRKVNHINWFAQRALDRIHNKISWS
;
A
#
# COMPACT_ATOMS: atom_id res chain seq x y z
N MET A 1 2.51 16.00 24.70
CA MET A 1 1.42 15.07 24.35
C MET A 1 0.82 15.55 23.04
N VAL A 2 0.76 14.70 22.02
CA VAL A 2 0.15 15.04 20.72
C VAL A 2 -1.16 14.25 20.61
N THR A 3 -2.23 14.93 20.23
CA THR A 3 -3.54 14.32 20.04
C THR A 3 -3.85 14.22 18.56
N CYS A 4 -4.49 13.13 18.14
CA CYS A 4 -4.96 12.98 16.76
C CYS A 4 -6.14 13.92 16.52
N ASP A 5 -6.07 14.75 15.47
CA ASP A 5 -7.12 15.68 15.11
C ASP A 5 -8.39 14.98 14.60
N VAL A 6 -8.27 13.73 14.13
CA VAL A 6 -9.38 12.92 13.60
C VAL A 6 -10.07 12.12 14.70
N CYS A 7 -9.36 11.18 15.34
CA CYS A 7 -9.98 10.28 16.32
C CYS A 7 -9.90 10.77 17.78
N LYS A 8 -9.25 11.90 18.04
CA LYS A 8 -9.07 12.52 19.37
C LYS A 8 -8.31 11.68 20.40
N ASN A 9 -7.80 10.51 20.02
CA ASN A 9 -6.93 9.69 20.86
C ASN A 9 -5.54 10.32 20.99
N GLU A 10 -4.91 10.05 22.13
CA GLU A 10 -3.51 10.39 22.35
C GLU A 10 -2.60 9.58 21.41
N ILE A 11 -1.66 10.26 20.76
CA ILE A 11 -0.68 9.64 19.88
C ILE A 11 0.50 9.18 20.72
N LYS A 12 0.63 7.85 20.84
CA LYS A 12 1.82 7.22 21.40
C LYS A 12 2.90 7.21 20.32
N HIS A 13 4.04 7.82 20.60
CA HIS A 13 5.21 7.65 19.77
C HIS A 13 5.90 6.34 20.16
N ASP A 14 6.21 5.50 19.17
CA ASP A 14 7.05 4.33 19.36
C ASP A 14 8.17 4.38 18.32
N GLY A 15 9.41 4.21 18.76
CA GLY A 15 10.61 4.28 17.91
C GLY A 15 11.07 5.69 17.49
N PHE A 16 11.65 5.77 16.28
CA PHE A 16 12.38 6.94 15.76
C PHE A 16 11.50 8.02 15.09
N GLY A 17 10.19 7.76 14.93
CA GLY A 17 9.26 8.67 14.25
C GLY A 17 8.51 9.61 15.20
N THR A 18 7.72 10.51 14.62
CA THR A 18 6.80 11.40 15.36
C THR A 18 5.57 10.68 15.92
N GLY A 19 5.26 9.48 15.41
CA GLY A 19 4.03 8.73 15.72
C GLY A 19 2.77 9.24 15.00
N TYR A 20 2.90 10.28 14.16
CA TYR A 20 1.78 10.87 13.43
C TYR A 20 2.15 11.31 12.00
N GLY A 21 1.18 11.29 11.11
CA GLY A 21 1.23 11.92 9.80
C GLY A 21 0.70 13.35 9.83
N ILE A 22 1.05 14.13 8.81
CA ILE A 22 0.52 15.47 8.57
C ILE A 22 -0.34 15.44 7.31
N GLY A 23 -1.62 15.78 7.45
CA GLY A 23 -2.56 15.92 6.34
C GLY A 23 -2.39 17.23 5.58
N LYS A 24 -3.20 17.42 4.53
CA LYS A 24 -3.14 18.60 3.64
C LYS A 24 -3.34 19.93 4.37
N ASP A 25 -4.20 19.94 5.38
CA ASP A 25 -4.54 21.14 6.16
C ASP A 25 -3.71 21.25 7.46
N ASN A 26 -2.50 20.68 7.45
CA ASN A 26 -1.62 20.59 8.62
C ASN A 26 -2.25 19.83 9.81
N THR A 27 -3.23 18.98 9.54
CA THR A 27 -3.90 18.13 10.53
C THR A 27 -2.98 17.01 10.98
N LYS A 28 -2.83 16.84 12.29
CA LYS A 28 -2.04 15.76 12.88
C LYS A 28 -2.90 14.51 13.00
N MET A 29 -2.49 13.44 12.34
CA MET A 29 -3.24 12.20 12.30
C MET A 29 -2.41 11.04 12.84
N CYS A 30 -2.97 10.24 13.74
CA CYS A 30 -2.32 8.99 14.12
C CYS A 30 -2.21 8.07 12.89
N TYR A 31 -1.25 7.16 12.90
CA TYR A 31 -1.00 6.28 11.76
C TYR A 31 -2.19 5.39 11.38
N THR A 32 -3.06 5.03 12.33
CA THR A 32 -4.32 4.35 12.03
C THR A 32 -5.25 5.23 11.20
N CYS A 33 -5.41 6.51 11.57
CA CYS A 33 -6.22 7.44 10.78
C CYS A 33 -5.64 7.70 9.39
N CYS A 34 -4.31 7.71 9.24
CA CYS A 34 -3.67 7.78 7.92
C CYS A 34 -4.05 6.58 7.04
N ALA A 35 -4.06 5.35 7.59
CA ALA A 35 -4.48 4.17 6.83
C ALA A 35 -5.95 4.23 6.41
N GLU A 36 -6.85 4.70 7.28
CA GLU A 36 -8.27 4.87 6.92
C GLU A 36 -8.48 5.96 5.87
N GLU A 37 -7.71 7.05 5.93
CA GLU A 37 -7.72 8.07 4.88
C GLU A 37 -7.19 7.54 3.55
N ASP A 38 -6.11 6.74 3.56
CA ASP A 38 -5.57 6.11 2.36
C ASP A 38 -6.58 5.14 1.74
N LYS A 39 -7.30 4.34 2.55
CA LYS A 39 -8.39 3.47 2.07
C LYS A 39 -9.51 4.28 1.42
N ARG A 40 -9.97 5.35 2.07
CA ARG A 40 -10.99 6.25 1.50
C ARG A 40 -10.51 6.86 0.18
N PHE A 41 -9.26 7.32 0.13
CA PHE A 41 -8.67 7.88 -1.08
C PHE A 41 -8.62 6.85 -2.21
N MET A 42 -8.23 5.60 -1.91
CA MET A 42 -8.24 4.49 -2.87
C MET A 42 -9.64 4.27 -3.47
N GLU A 43 -10.68 4.22 -2.63
CA GLU A 43 -12.07 4.01 -3.07
C GLU A 43 -12.58 5.17 -3.94
N GLU A 44 -12.35 6.41 -3.52
CA GLU A 44 -12.82 7.61 -4.21
C GLU A 44 -12.10 7.84 -5.55
N ASN A 45 -10.79 7.58 -5.60
CA ASN A 45 -9.95 8.01 -6.71
C ASN A 45 -9.54 6.87 -7.64
N ASN A 46 -9.76 5.61 -7.24
CA ASN A 46 -9.31 4.40 -7.96
C ASN A 46 -7.79 4.39 -8.24
N LYS A 47 -7.02 5.15 -7.47
CA LYS A 47 -5.56 5.28 -7.56
C LYS A 47 -4.97 5.66 -6.20
N ILE A 48 -3.70 5.30 -5.98
CA ILE A 48 -2.92 5.73 -4.81
C ILE A 48 -1.43 5.51 -5.10
N THR A 49 -0.53 6.21 -4.41
CA THR A 49 0.90 5.87 -4.41
C THR A 49 1.26 5.25 -3.07
N LEU A 50 1.86 4.07 -3.11
CA LEU A 50 2.26 3.29 -1.94
C LEU A 50 3.74 2.94 -2.05
N TYR A 51 4.27 2.18 -1.10
CA TYR A 51 5.61 1.63 -1.12
C TYR A 51 5.55 0.12 -1.32
N HIS A 52 6.39 -0.40 -2.22
CA HIS A 52 6.53 -1.83 -2.50
C HIS A 52 7.69 -2.37 -1.66
N SER A 53 7.35 -3.10 -0.59
CA SER A 53 8.31 -3.74 0.30
C SER A 53 8.57 -5.18 -0.14
N THR A 54 9.77 -5.45 -0.66
CA THR A 54 10.19 -6.79 -1.08
C THR A 54 10.87 -7.59 0.05
N ASN A 55 11.15 -6.97 1.21
CA ASN A 55 11.92 -7.59 2.29
C ASN A 55 11.10 -8.57 3.15
N ASP A 56 9.81 -8.27 3.40
CA ASP A 56 8.99 -8.98 4.39
C ASP A 56 7.63 -9.42 3.80
N ASN A 57 7.66 -10.40 2.89
CA ASN A 57 6.47 -11.04 2.29
C ASN A 57 5.85 -10.34 1.07
N GLU A 58 6.62 -9.56 0.32
CA GLU A 58 6.16 -8.96 -0.94
C GLU A 58 4.87 -8.14 -0.71
N GLU A 59 4.99 -7.00 -0.05
CA GLU A 59 3.84 -6.19 0.38
C GLU A 59 3.81 -4.84 -0.34
N VAL A 60 2.60 -4.28 -0.44
CA VAL A 60 2.39 -2.87 -0.73
C VAL A 60 1.88 -2.18 0.53
N ILE A 61 2.61 -1.18 1.00
CA ILE A 61 2.37 -0.51 2.29
C ILE A 61 2.24 1.00 2.11
N ASN A 62 1.47 1.66 2.97
CA ASN A 62 1.50 3.13 3.05
C ASN A 62 2.74 3.63 3.82
N TRP A 63 2.98 4.95 3.79
CA TRP A 63 4.14 5.57 4.47
C TRP A 63 4.31 5.14 5.94
N PRO A 64 3.27 5.16 6.81
CA PRO A 64 3.43 4.71 8.19
C PRO A 64 3.40 3.19 8.36
N GLY A 65 3.16 2.43 7.29
CA GLY A 65 3.10 0.97 7.31
C GLY A 65 1.90 0.40 8.09
N THR A 66 0.86 1.18 8.34
CA THR A 66 -0.38 0.73 9.01
C THR A 66 -1.39 0.17 8.01
N LEU A 67 -1.36 0.62 6.76
CA LEU A 67 -2.07 -0.01 5.65
C LEU A 67 -1.11 -0.93 4.92
N ARG A 68 -1.47 -2.21 4.81
CA ARG A 68 -0.64 -3.23 4.17
C ARG A 68 -1.49 -4.16 3.33
N PHE A 69 -0.98 -4.52 2.16
CA PHE A 69 -1.56 -5.54 1.30
C PHE A 69 -0.48 -6.51 0.89
N ARG A 70 -0.73 -7.81 1.04
CA ARG A 70 0.12 -8.79 0.37
C ARG A 70 0.00 -8.64 -1.13
N SER A 71 1.11 -8.78 -1.81
CA SER A 71 1.20 -8.52 -3.23
C SER A 71 2.01 -9.61 -3.93
N VAL A 72 1.99 -9.54 -5.25
CA VAL A 72 2.88 -10.29 -6.14
C VAL A 72 3.47 -9.30 -7.12
N SER A 73 4.77 -9.40 -7.41
CA SER A 73 5.37 -8.62 -8.49
C SER A 73 6.00 -9.49 -9.54
N PHE A 74 6.04 -8.94 -10.75
CA PHE A 74 6.75 -9.50 -11.89
C PHE A 74 7.72 -8.44 -12.40
N GLN A 75 8.97 -8.84 -12.59
CA GLN A 75 9.96 -7.99 -13.21
C GLN A 75 9.82 -8.07 -14.74
N GLY A 76 9.86 -6.91 -15.38
CA GLY A 76 9.99 -6.75 -16.82
C GLY A 76 10.91 -5.59 -17.13
N GLU A 77 11.01 -5.23 -18.41
CA GLU A 77 11.85 -4.13 -18.86
C GLU A 77 11.02 -2.87 -19.14
N HIS A 78 11.55 -1.72 -18.74
CA HIS A 78 11.07 -0.41 -19.17
C HIS A 78 11.82 0.02 -20.43
N ASN A 79 11.20 0.85 -21.27
CA ASN A 79 11.77 1.31 -22.55
C ASN A 79 13.05 2.17 -22.43
N TRP A 80 13.51 2.45 -21.22
CA TRP A 80 14.75 3.19 -20.91
C TRP A 80 15.81 2.31 -20.25
N GLY A 81 15.69 0.98 -20.35
CA GLY A 81 16.67 0.03 -19.79
C GLY A 81 16.64 -0.08 -18.27
N LEU A 82 15.65 0.53 -17.61
CA LEU A 82 15.40 0.36 -16.18
C LEU A 82 14.48 -0.84 -15.94
N PRO A 83 14.65 -1.59 -14.84
CA PRO A 83 13.71 -2.63 -14.47
C PRO A 83 12.34 -2.01 -14.17
N ARG A 84 11.28 -2.68 -14.63
CA ARG A 84 9.89 -2.38 -14.30
C ARG A 84 9.37 -3.51 -13.42
N TYR A 85 8.73 -3.16 -12.31
CA TYR A 85 8.00 -4.12 -11.48
C TYR A 85 6.51 -3.87 -11.62
N ASP A 86 5.82 -4.89 -12.11
CA ASP A 86 4.37 -4.95 -12.23
C ASP A 86 3.81 -5.64 -10.98
N VAL A 87 3.26 -4.84 -10.07
CA VAL A 87 2.80 -5.29 -8.75
C VAL A 87 1.28 -5.48 -8.77
N TYR A 88 0.79 -6.56 -8.18
CA TYR A 88 -0.64 -6.86 -8.09
C TYR A 88 -1.02 -7.18 -6.65
N PHE A 89 -2.18 -6.69 -6.21
CA PHE A 89 -2.73 -7.00 -4.89
C PHE A 89 -4.25 -6.90 -4.89
N ILE A 90 -4.84 -7.42 -3.83
CA ILE A 90 -6.28 -7.33 -3.56
C ILE A 90 -6.45 -6.53 -2.28
N ASP A 91 -7.33 -5.53 -2.29
CA ASP A 91 -7.60 -4.75 -1.09
C ASP A 91 -8.55 -5.48 -0.11
N HIS A 92 -8.80 -4.85 1.03
CA HIS A 92 -9.68 -5.36 2.08
C HIS A 92 -11.15 -5.52 1.63
N THR A 93 -11.54 -4.92 0.50
CA THR A 93 -12.88 -5.01 -0.08
C THR A 93 -12.95 -6.04 -1.22
N GLY A 94 -11.87 -6.77 -1.49
CA GLY A 94 -11.78 -7.75 -2.56
C GLY A 94 -11.54 -7.15 -3.95
N GLN A 95 -11.26 -5.84 -4.04
CA GLN A 95 -11.00 -5.20 -5.34
C GLN A 95 -9.55 -5.43 -5.75
N LYS A 96 -9.34 -5.52 -7.07
CA LYS A 96 -8.03 -5.81 -7.66
C LYS A 96 -7.30 -4.53 -8.02
N TRP A 97 -6.01 -4.52 -7.73
CA TRP A 97 -5.13 -3.38 -7.94
C TRP A 97 -3.90 -3.78 -8.73
N TYR A 98 -3.43 -2.86 -9.57
CA TYR A 98 -2.18 -2.94 -10.29
C TYR A 98 -1.32 -1.73 -9.94
N GLY A 99 -0.10 -2.01 -9.51
CA GLY A 99 0.97 -1.06 -9.20
C GLY A 99 2.09 -1.13 -10.22
N ARG A 100 2.72 0.00 -10.50
CA ARG A 100 3.95 0.08 -11.29
C ARG A 100 5.06 0.77 -10.48
N ARG A 101 6.20 0.10 -10.38
CA ARG A 101 7.48 0.65 -9.89
C ARG A 101 8.52 0.59 -11.00
N ILE A 102 9.31 1.64 -11.18
CA ILE A 102 10.34 1.74 -12.22
C ILE A 102 11.67 2.04 -11.54
N GLY A 103 12.68 1.24 -11.84
CA GLY A 103 14.00 1.33 -11.23
C GLY A 103 14.09 0.60 -9.89
N ASP A 104 15.32 0.44 -9.41
CA ASP A 104 15.66 -0.18 -8.13
C ASP A 104 16.01 0.87 -7.06
N ASN A 105 15.98 2.16 -7.42
CA ASN A 105 16.32 3.27 -6.54
C ASN A 105 15.10 3.87 -5.81
N THR A 106 13.93 3.23 -5.92
CA THR A 106 12.71 3.67 -5.25
C THR A 106 11.82 2.49 -4.94
N ASP A 107 11.15 2.56 -3.79
CA ASP A 107 10.07 1.64 -3.43
C ASP A 107 8.70 2.21 -3.83
N LEU A 108 8.63 3.43 -4.38
CA LEU A 108 7.36 4.04 -4.75
C LEU A 108 6.68 3.24 -5.87
N VAL A 109 5.44 2.85 -5.60
CA VAL A 109 4.58 2.14 -6.53
C VAL A 109 3.31 2.95 -6.79
N HIS A 110 3.06 3.25 -8.06
CA HIS A 110 1.85 3.96 -8.48
C HIS A 110 0.76 2.94 -8.78
N CYS A 111 -0.24 2.89 -7.91
CA CYS A 111 -1.31 1.91 -7.93
C CYS A 111 -2.59 2.47 -8.54
N ARG A 112 -3.31 1.61 -9.26
CA ARG A 112 -4.65 1.88 -9.78
C ARG A 112 -5.54 0.66 -9.66
N LYS A 113 -6.84 0.89 -9.48
CA LYS A 113 -7.86 -0.16 -9.51
C LYS A 113 -7.99 -0.72 -10.92
N VAL A 114 -8.20 -2.02 -11.03
CA VAL A 114 -8.37 -2.73 -12.31
C VAL A 114 -9.50 -3.75 -12.24
N ASN A 115 -10.24 -3.89 -13.34
CA ASN A 115 -11.31 -4.89 -13.44
C ASN A 115 -10.78 -6.31 -13.69
N HIS A 116 -9.58 -6.40 -14.26
CA HIS A 116 -8.96 -7.66 -14.62
C HIS A 116 -7.45 -7.59 -14.34
N ILE A 117 -6.91 -8.69 -13.81
CA ILE A 117 -5.47 -8.94 -13.69
C ILE A 117 -5.15 -10.19 -14.50
N ASN A 118 -3.92 -10.31 -14.99
CA ASN A 118 -3.54 -11.46 -15.79
C ASN A 118 -3.65 -12.78 -14.98
N TRP A 119 -3.81 -13.89 -15.69
CA TRP A 119 -4.03 -15.21 -15.06
C TRP A 119 -2.90 -15.63 -14.13
N PHE A 120 -1.64 -15.30 -14.46
CA PHE A 120 -0.48 -15.62 -13.61
C PHE A 120 -0.55 -14.88 -12.27
N ALA A 121 -0.83 -13.57 -12.30
CA ALA A 121 -1.03 -12.74 -11.13
C ALA A 121 -2.22 -13.22 -10.28
N GLN A 122 -3.36 -13.54 -10.92
CA GLN A 122 -4.52 -14.07 -10.22
C GLN A 122 -4.17 -15.36 -9.46
N ARG A 123 -3.55 -16.33 -10.15
CA ARG A 123 -3.19 -17.61 -9.55
C ARG A 123 -2.17 -17.46 -8.41
N ALA A 124 -1.26 -16.50 -8.52
CA ALA A 124 -0.29 -16.22 -7.47
C ALA A 124 -0.96 -15.59 -6.24
N LEU A 125 -1.88 -14.64 -6.43
CA LEU A 125 -2.67 -14.04 -5.34
C LEU A 125 -3.58 -15.07 -4.66
N ASP A 126 -4.24 -15.94 -5.42
CA ASP A 126 -5.08 -17.00 -4.86
C ASP A 126 -4.27 -17.92 -3.93
N ARG A 127 -2.99 -18.21 -4.24
CA ARG A 127 -2.12 -19.01 -3.37
C ARG A 127 -1.74 -18.27 -2.09
N ILE A 128 -1.56 -16.96 -2.16
CA ILE A 128 -1.26 -16.13 -0.98
C ILE A 128 -2.48 -16.06 -0.06
N HIS A 129 -3.67 -15.89 -0.64
CA HIS A 129 -4.93 -15.74 0.10
C HIS A 129 -5.43 -17.07 0.67
N ASN A 130 -5.33 -18.19 -0.07
CA ASN A 130 -5.76 -19.51 0.41
C ASN A 130 -4.88 -20.09 1.53
N LYS A 131 -3.71 -19.50 1.81
CA LYS A 131 -2.86 -19.89 2.95
C LYS A 131 -3.30 -19.23 4.27
N ILE A 132 -4.33 -18.38 4.26
CA ILE A 132 -4.81 -17.66 5.44
C ILE A 132 -6.31 -17.94 5.58
N SER A 133 -6.67 -18.80 6.53
CA SER A 133 -7.99 -18.72 7.16
C SER A 133 -8.02 -17.42 7.96
N TRP A 134 -8.88 -16.47 7.59
CA TRP A 134 -9.14 -15.29 8.41
C TRP A 134 -9.73 -15.78 9.75
N SER A 135 -8.90 -15.85 10.79
CA SER A 135 -9.30 -16.10 12.18
C SER A 135 -9.53 -14.79 12.91
#